data_AF-A0A1S7LG80-F1
#
_entry.id   AF-A0A1S7LG80-F1
#
_cell.length_a   1.000
_cell.length_b   1.000
_cell.length_c   1.000
_cell.angle_alpha   90.00
_cell.angle_beta   90.00
_cell.angle_gamma   90.00
#
_symmetry.space_group_name_H-M   'P 1'
#
loop_
_entity.id
_entity.type
_entity.pdbx_description
1 polymer ?
#
loop_
_entity_poly.entity_id
_entity_poly.type
_entity_poly.pdbx_seq_one_letter_code
_entity_poly.pdbx_strand_id
1 'polypeptide(L)'
;MQLGSFTNMLLSIKNFHLFQNILHRTHLCLNHLILSKKRWLSGDRSDAKIVEENQEYAFSLALIEARLAAGLTQKQAAKRAGLSTSTVARYESGHSPVIRLYAAAADALGLKLKFELIPISQPANAEKSS
;
A
#
# COMPACT_ATOMS: atom_id res chain seq x y z
N MET A 1 45.80 13.01 5.52
CA MET A 1 44.83 11.99 5.03
C MET A 1 43.51 12.17 5.77
N GLN A 2 42.54 12.88 5.19
CA GLN A 2 41.22 13.09 5.82
C GLN A 2 40.24 12.01 5.35
N LEU A 3 40.09 10.94 6.12
CA LEU A 3 39.10 9.89 5.89
C LEU A 3 37.65 10.35 6.18
N GLY A 4 37.47 11.47 6.90
CA GLY A 4 36.14 11.99 7.28
C GLY A 4 35.34 12.72 6.19
N SER A 5 35.98 13.17 5.11
CA SER A 5 35.28 13.86 4.00
C SER A 5 34.52 12.88 3.10
N PHE A 6 35.10 11.70 2.87
CA PHE A 6 34.47 10.65 2.05
C PHE A 6 33.27 9.99 2.72
N THR A 7 33.30 9.81 4.04
CA THR A 7 32.17 9.23 4.78
C THR A 7 30.97 10.17 4.77
N ASN A 8 31.17 11.48 4.97
CA ASN A 8 30.11 12.48 4.88
C ASN A 8 29.56 12.63 3.46
N MET A 9 30.40 12.53 2.43
CA MET A 9 29.97 12.55 1.03
C MET A 9 29.12 11.31 0.69
N LEU A 10 29.54 10.12 1.11
CA LEU A 10 28.78 8.89 0.90
C LEU A 10 27.48 8.87 1.70
N LEU A 11 27.45 9.43 2.92
CA LEU A 11 26.24 9.57 3.71
C LEU A 11 25.25 10.57 3.07
N SER A 12 25.75 11.68 2.53
CA SER A 12 24.96 12.66 1.79
C SER A 12 24.36 12.08 0.50
N ILE A 13 25.15 11.29 -0.26
CA ILE A 13 24.66 10.60 -1.46
C ILE A 13 23.62 9.53 -1.10
N LYS A 14 23.83 8.74 -0.04
CA LYS A 14 22.85 7.76 0.44
C LYS A 14 21.56 8.43 0.92
N ASN A 15 21.66 9.53 1.67
CA ASN A 15 20.52 10.31 2.14
C ASN A 15 19.77 10.95 0.96
N PHE A 16 20.48 11.46 -0.05
CA PHE A 16 19.88 12.01 -1.26
C PHE A 16 19.16 10.92 -2.07
N HIS A 17 19.76 9.75 -2.26
CA HIS A 17 19.08 8.62 -2.89
C HIS A 17 17.88 8.13 -2.09
N LEU A 18 17.96 8.06 -0.75
CA LEU A 18 16.82 7.76 0.10
C LEU A 18 15.71 8.81 -0.10
N PHE A 19 16.05 10.08 -0.15
CA PHE A 19 15.10 11.18 -0.33
C PHE A 19 14.43 11.14 -1.71
N GLN A 20 15.21 10.90 -2.78
CA GLN A 20 14.69 10.71 -4.14
C GLN A 20 13.79 9.48 -4.23
N ASN A 21 14.12 8.39 -3.54
CA ASN A 21 13.32 7.17 -3.51
C ASN A 21 12.02 7.37 -2.70
N ILE A 22 12.05 8.11 -1.59
CA ILE A 22 10.88 8.50 -0.81
C ILE A 22 9.97 9.41 -1.65
N LEU A 23 10.49 10.45 -2.28
CA LEU A 23 9.72 11.37 -3.14
C LEU A 23 9.13 10.67 -4.38
N HIS A 24 9.88 9.76 -5.00
CA HIS A 24 9.39 9.00 -6.15
C HIS A 24 8.31 7.99 -5.73
N ARG A 25 8.45 7.34 -4.57
CA ARG A 25 7.44 6.42 -4.00
C ARG A 25 6.17 7.14 -3.58
N THR A 26 6.28 8.31 -2.95
CA THR A 26 5.09 9.12 -2.59
C THR A 26 4.38 9.61 -3.85
N HIS A 27 5.11 10.02 -4.89
CA HIS A 27 4.53 10.46 -6.16
C HIS A 27 3.87 9.32 -6.96
N LEU A 28 4.46 8.13 -6.99
CA LEU A 28 3.84 6.94 -7.59
C LEU A 28 2.60 6.48 -6.80
N CYS A 29 2.64 6.56 -5.47
CA CYS A 29 1.50 6.25 -4.61
C CYS A 29 0.34 7.23 -4.84
N LEU A 30 0.61 8.53 -4.84
CA LEU A 30 -0.38 9.58 -5.12
C LEU A 30 -1.00 9.44 -6.51
N ASN A 31 -0.18 9.21 -7.56
CA ASN A 31 -0.71 9.01 -8.91
C ASN A 31 -1.54 7.74 -9.03
N HIS A 32 -1.12 6.64 -8.40
CA HIS A 32 -1.90 5.41 -8.39
C HIS A 32 -3.21 5.59 -7.62
N LEU A 33 -3.20 6.30 -6.49
CA LEU A 33 -4.38 6.61 -5.70
C LEU A 33 -5.37 7.49 -6.48
N ILE A 34 -4.88 8.53 -7.16
CA ILE A 34 -5.68 9.44 -8.00
C ILE A 34 -6.28 8.70 -9.19
N LEU A 35 -5.48 7.89 -9.90
CA LEU A 35 -5.95 7.12 -11.07
C LEU A 35 -6.92 6.01 -10.68
N SER A 36 -6.69 5.35 -9.54
CA SER A 36 -7.62 4.37 -8.98
C SER A 36 -8.93 5.08 -8.62
N LYS A 37 -8.90 6.14 -7.81
CA LYS A 37 -10.10 6.90 -7.43
C LYS A 37 -10.88 7.39 -8.66
N LYS A 38 -10.19 7.87 -9.70
CA LYS A 38 -10.83 8.29 -10.97
C LYS A 38 -11.51 7.11 -11.69
N ARG A 39 -10.87 5.94 -11.75
CA ARG A 39 -11.46 4.72 -12.34
C ARG A 39 -12.71 4.27 -11.59
N TRP A 40 -12.68 4.29 -10.26
CA TRP A 40 -13.80 3.92 -9.40
C TRP A 40 -14.98 4.90 -9.49
N LEU A 41 -14.70 6.21 -9.55
CA LEU A 41 -15.73 7.25 -9.73
C LEU A 41 -16.29 7.30 -11.17
N SER A 42 -15.61 6.68 -12.14
CA SER A 42 -16.04 6.66 -13.55
C SER A 42 -16.92 5.47 -13.93
N GLY A 43 -17.19 4.53 -13.00
CA GLY A 43 -18.06 3.37 -13.24
C GLY A 43 -19.55 3.69 -13.14
N ASP A 44 -20.41 2.81 -13.65
CA ASP A 44 -21.88 2.90 -13.60
C ASP A 44 -22.50 2.81 -12.18
N ARG A 45 -21.68 2.51 -11.17
CA ARG A 45 -22.06 2.27 -9.77
C ARG A 45 -21.57 3.36 -8.80
N SER A 46 -21.51 4.59 -9.27
CA SER A 46 -20.78 5.69 -8.59
C SER A 46 -21.70 6.73 -7.96
N ASP A 47 -22.37 6.38 -6.87
CA ASP A 47 -22.57 7.41 -5.84
C ASP A 47 -21.23 7.48 -5.09
N ALA A 48 -20.49 8.58 -5.21
CA ALA A 48 -19.19 8.76 -4.54
C ALA A 48 -19.26 8.46 -3.03
N LYS A 49 -20.45 8.61 -2.44
CA LYS A 49 -20.80 8.25 -1.06
C LYS A 49 -20.78 6.73 -0.80
N ILE A 50 -21.24 5.90 -1.75
CA ILE A 50 -21.23 4.43 -1.68
C ILE A 50 -19.79 3.88 -1.77
N VAL A 51 -18.90 4.57 -2.51
CA VAL A 51 -17.51 4.12 -2.70
C VAL A 51 -16.66 4.33 -1.45
N GLU A 52 -16.83 5.44 -0.73
CA GLU A 52 -16.05 5.73 0.48
C GLU A 52 -16.45 4.87 1.69
N GLU A 53 -17.69 4.39 1.77
CA GLU A 53 -18.15 3.48 2.83
C GLU A 53 -17.91 1.99 2.53
N ASN A 54 -17.51 1.66 1.29
CA ASN A 54 -17.32 0.27 0.86
C ASN A 54 -16.04 -0.34 1.45
N GLN A 55 -16.20 -1.40 2.25
CA GLN A 55 -15.10 -2.13 2.89
C GLN A 55 -14.13 -2.77 1.90
N GLU A 56 -14.59 -3.23 0.73
CA GLU A 56 -13.72 -3.78 -0.32
C GLU A 56 -12.80 -2.70 -0.90
N TYR A 57 -13.34 -1.49 -1.08
CA TYR A 57 -12.57 -0.37 -1.60
C TYR A 57 -11.52 0.11 -0.58
N ALA A 58 -11.92 0.27 0.68
CA ALA A 58 -10.99 0.64 1.75
C ALA A 58 -9.84 -0.37 1.88
N PHE A 59 -10.15 -1.68 1.86
CA PHE A 59 -9.16 -2.74 1.88
C PHE A 59 -8.22 -2.71 0.67
N SER A 60 -8.80 -2.51 -0.52
CA SER A 60 -8.05 -2.41 -1.78
C SER A 60 -7.01 -1.28 -1.76
N LEU A 61 -7.40 -0.09 -1.28
CA LEU A 61 -6.49 1.05 -1.17
C LEU A 61 -5.35 0.75 -0.19
N ALA A 62 -5.66 0.23 1.00
CA ALA A 62 -4.67 -0.12 2.00
C ALA A 62 -3.65 -1.15 1.48
N LEU A 63 -4.11 -2.14 0.70
CA LEU A 63 -3.22 -3.11 0.05
C LEU A 63 -2.30 -2.47 -0.99
N ILE A 64 -2.83 -1.60 -1.84
CA ILE A 64 -2.04 -0.88 -2.86
C ILE A 64 -0.96 -0.05 -2.18
N GLU A 65 -1.32 0.73 -1.15
CA GLU A 65 -0.39 1.57 -0.41
C GLU A 65 0.71 0.75 0.24
N ALA A 66 0.37 -0.35 0.93
CA ALA A 66 1.34 -1.24 1.54
C ALA A 66 2.29 -1.86 0.49
N ARG A 67 1.76 -2.29 -0.66
CA ARG A 67 2.56 -2.85 -1.76
C ARG A 67 3.54 -1.82 -2.33
N LEU A 68 3.08 -0.60 -2.57
CA LEU A 68 3.90 0.48 -3.12
C LEU A 68 4.95 0.95 -2.11
N ALA A 69 4.60 1.04 -0.82
CA ALA A 69 5.54 1.32 0.26
C ALA A 69 6.64 0.26 0.33
N ALA A 70 6.30 -1.02 0.10
CA ALA A 70 7.27 -2.11 -0.02
C ALA A 70 8.06 -2.10 -1.35
N GLY A 71 7.72 -1.23 -2.31
CA GLY A 71 8.39 -1.12 -3.61
C GLY A 71 8.15 -2.32 -4.53
N LEU A 72 7.00 -2.99 -4.38
CA LEU A 72 6.71 -4.23 -5.11
C LEU A 72 5.76 -3.97 -6.28
N THR A 73 6.00 -4.66 -7.39
CA THR A 73 4.99 -4.85 -8.43
C THR A 73 3.92 -5.85 -7.98
N GLN A 74 2.74 -5.84 -8.60
CA GLN A 74 1.69 -6.84 -8.33
C GLN A 74 2.20 -8.28 -8.48
N LYS A 75 3.02 -8.56 -9.51
CA LYS A 75 3.64 -9.88 -9.72
C LYS A 75 4.59 -10.28 -8.60
N GLN A 76 5.39 -9.33 -8.09
CA GLN A 76 6.31 -9.59 -6.98
C GLN A 76 5.56 -9.81 -5.66
N ALA A 77 4.52 -9.01 -5.41
CA ALA A 77 3.65 -9.19 -4.25
C ALA A 77 2.95 -10.55 -4.29
N ALA A 78 2.39 -10.93 -5.44
CA ALA A 78 1.76 -12.23 -5.66
C ALA A 78 2.72 -13.39 -5.37
N LYS A 79 3.94 -13.33 -5.92
CA LYS A 79 4.98 -14.33 -5.66
C LYS A 79 5.33 -14.44 -4.16
N ARG A 80 5.44 -13.32 -3.44
CA ARG A 80 5.73 -13.32 -1.99
C ARG A 80 4.58 -13.88 -1.17
N ALA A 81 3.33 -13.62 -1.58
CA ALA A 81 2.13 -14.07 -0.91
C ALA A 81 1.74 -15.52 -1.24
N GLY A 82 2.41 -16.18 -2.21
CA GLY A 82 1.98 -17.48 -2.71
C GLY A 82 0.65 -17.43 -3.48
N LEU A 83 0.31 -16.27 -4.04
CA LEU A 83 -0.93 -16.03 -4.79
C LEU A 83 -0.65 -15.86 -6.28
N SER A 84 -1.70 -15.95 -7.11
CA SER A 84 -1.60 -15.55 -8.52
C SER A 84 -1.59 -14.01 -8.65
N THR A 85 -0.94 -13.50 -9.70
CA THR A 85 -0.98 -12.06 -10.04
C THR A 85 -2.42 -11.57 -10.27
N SER A 86 -3.28 -12.42 -10.85
CA SER A 86 -4.70 -12.12 -11.05
C SER A 86 -5.49 -11.99 -9.75
N THR A 87 -5.13 -12.77 -8.72
CA THR A 87 -5.73 -12.65 -7.38
C THR A 87 -5.36 -11.33 -6.73
N VAL A 88 -4.08 -10.95 -6.79
CA VAL A 88 -3.62 -9.64 -6.29
C VAL A 88 -4.28 -8.50 -7.04
N ALA A 89 -4.32 -8.54 -8.37
CA ALA A 89 -4.97 -7.51 -9.18
C ALA A 89 -6.47 -7.37 -8.86
N ARG A 90 -7.16 -8.49 -8.59
CA ARG A 90 -8.57 -8.50 -8.18
C ARG A 90 -8.79 -7.83 -6.83
N TYR A 91 -7.92 -8.10 -5.85
CA TYR A 91 -8.00 -7.44 -4.55
C TYR A 91 -7.68 -5.95 -4.63
N GLU A 92 -6.70 -5.56 -5.44
CA GLU A 92 -6.36 -4.14 -5.71
C GLU A 92 -7.37 -3.44 -6.64
N SER A 93 -8.25 -4.19 -7.29
CA SER A 93 -9.42 -3.65 -7.99
C SER A 93 -10.66 -3.66 -7.10
N GLY A 94 -10.52 -3.82 -5.78
CA GLY A 94 -11.61 -3.79 -4.79
C GLY A 94 -12.73 -4.77 -5.04
N HIS A 95 -12.42 -5.92 -5.65
CA HIS A 95 -13.37 -7.01 -5.79
C HIS A 95 -12.93 -8.18 -4.91
N SER A 96 -13.33 -8.19 -3.64
CA SER A 96 -12.95 -9.26 -2.71
C SER A 96 -14.18 -9.98 -2.16
N PRO A 97 -14.54 -11.15 -2.73
CA PRO A 97 -15.68 -11.93 -2.26
C PRO A 97 -15.62 -12.27 -0.76
N VAL A 98 -14.41 -12.42 -0.21
CA VAL A 98 -14.20 -12.71 1.21
C VAL A 98 -14.52 -11.50 2.09
N ILE A 99 -14.11 -10.30 1.68
CA ILE A 99 -14.43 -9.06 2.43
C ILE A 99 -15.93 -8.80 2.40
N ARG A 100 -16.59 -9.04 1.25
CA ARG A 100 -18.05 -8.98 1.13
C ARG A 100 -18.76 -9.93 2.08
N LEU A 101 -18.27 -11.16 2.16
CA LEU A 101 -18.81 -12.17 3.07
C LEU A 101 -18.71 -11.71 4.52
N TYR A 102 -17.55 -11.23 4.96
CA TYR A 102 -17.37 -10.74 6.32
C TYR A 102 -18.19 -9.48 6.61
N ALA A 103 -18.32 -8.57 5.64
CA ALA A 103 -19.16 -7.38 5.79
C ALA A 103 -20.62 -7.77 5.99
N ALA A 104 -21.15 -8.66 5.14
CA ALA A 104 -22.52 -9.14 5.26
C ALA A 104 -22.77 -9.89 6.59
N ALA A 105 -21.81 -10.68 7.05
CA ALA A 105 -21.90 -11.36 8.34
C ALA A 105 -21.90 -10.38 9.52
N ALA A 106 -21.07 -9.33 9.48
CA ALA A 106 -21.04 -8.28 10.50
C ALA A 106 -22.36 -7.49 10.51
N ASP A 107 -22.86 -7.10 9.34
CA ASP A 107 -24.11 -6.36 9.19
C ASP A 107 -25.30 -7.16 9.76
N ALA A 108 -25.36 -8.47 9.49
CA ALA A 108 -26.40 -9.35 10.03
C ALA A 108 -26.41 -9.43 11.57
N LEU A 109 -25.30 -9.08 12.21
CA LEU A 109 -25.13 -9.05 13.66
C LEU A 109 -25.17 -7.63 14.25
N GLY A 110 -25.43 -6.60 13.43
CA GLY A 110 -25.39 -5.19 13.86
C GLY A 110 -23.98 -4.70 14.22
N LEU A 111 -22.94 -5.31 13.64
CA LEU A 111 -21.53 -4.99 13.87
C LEU A 111 -20.96 -4.20 12.69
N LYS A 112 -20.01 -3.31 12.98
CA LYS A 112 -19.24 -2.62 11.94
C LYS A 112 -17.91 -3.34 11.71
N LEU A 113 -17.68 -3.78 10.48
CA LEU A 113 -16.40 -4.36 10.07
C LEU A 113 -15.34 -3.26 9.92
N LYS A 114 -14.17 -3.46 10.52
CA LYS A 114 -13.00 -2.57 10.40
C LYS A 114 -11.76 -3.40 10.11
N PHE A 115 -11.01 -3.03 9.07
CA PHE A 115 -9.70 -3.61 8.78
C PHE A 115 -8.59 -2.59 9.07
N GLU A 116 -7.47 -3.09 9.58
CA GLU A 116 -6.27 -2.29 9.82
C GLU A 116 -5.05 -3.10 9.38
N LEU A 117 -4.25 -2.54 8.46
CA LEU A 117 -3.00 -3.15 8.02
C LEU A 117 -1.85 -2.53 8.83
N ILE A 118 -1.35 -3.29 9.80
CA ILE A 118 -0.26 -2.85 10.67
C ILE A 118 1.06 -3.45 10.14
N PRO A 119 2.10 -2.63 9.89
CA PRO A 119 3.40 -3.15 9.52
C PRO A 119 3.96 -4.07 10.61
N ILE A 120 4.32 -5.29 10.22
CA ILE A 120 5.10 -6.21 11.07
C ILE A 120 6.54 -5.67 11.05
N SER A 121 6.86 -4.71 11.92
CA SER A 121 8.18 -4.10 12.21
C SER A 121 9.34 -4.38 11.25
N GLN A 122 10.03 -3.33 10.75
CA GLN A 122 11.47 -3.44 10.53
C GLN A 122 12.22 -2.67 11.64
N PRO A 123 12.64 -3.32 12.74
CA PRO A 123 13.66 -2.77 13.62
C PRO A 123 15.01 -3.26 13.09
N ALA A 124 15.55 -2.59 12.06
CA ALA A 124 16.88 -2.93 11.53
C ALA A 124 17.75 -1.69 11.27
N ASN A 125 17.61 -0.64 12.08
CA ASN A 125 18.65 0.40 12.13
C ASN A 125 18.75 1.21 13.45
N ALA A 126 18.22 0.70 14.58
CA ALA A 126 18.36 1.37 15.88
C ALA A 126 19.56 0.85 16.71
N GLU A 127 20.30 -0.14 16.22
CA GLU A 127 21.46 -0.70 16.92
C GLU A 127 22.63 -0.83 15.96
N LYS A 128 23.46 0.23 15.89
CA LYS A 128 24.92 0.18 15.70
C LYS A 128 25.50 1.59 15.55
N SER A 129 25.83 2.19 16.69
CA SER A 129 27.05 2.98 16.88
C SER A 129 27.17 3.32 18.38
N SER A 130 27.69 2.34 19.12
CA SER A 130 28.69 2.63 20.16
C SER A 130 29.97 3.11 19.50
#